data_AF-A0A086AKX2-F1
#
_entry.id   AF-A0A086AKX2-F1
#
_cell.length_a   1.000
_cell.length_b   1.000
_cell.length_c   1.000
_cell.angle_alpha   90.00
_cell.angle_beta   90.00
_cell.angle_gamma   90.00
#
_symmetry.space_group_name_H-M   'P 1'
#
loop_
_entity.id
_entity.type
_entity.pdbx_description
1 polymer ?
#
loop_
_entity_poly.entity_id
_entity_poly.type
_entity_poly.pdbx_seq_one_letter_code
_entity_poly.pdbx_strand_id
1 'polypeptide(L)' 'MSIYKKIGIGFIINGIIMFLITGALFSYMGTLNPLIKLIGEISFICWVPSIILGIFMIQIKNNTSSH' A
#
# COMPACT_ATOMS: atom_id res chain seq x y z
N MET A 1 4.59 -3.11 -20.87
CA MET A 1 3.59 -3.04 -19.77
C MET A 1 2.93 -1.68 -19.79
N SER A 2 1.59 -1.59 -19.66
CA SER A 2 0.91 -0.28 -19.63
C SER A 2 1.32 0.54 -18.42
N ILE A 3 1.31 1.88 -18.56
CA ILE A 3 1.54 2.83 -17.49
C ILE A 3 0.64 2.54 -16.27
N TYR A 4 -0.63 2.19 -16.48
CA TYR A 4 -1.58 1.84 -15.41
C TYR A 4 -1.18 0.58 -14.66
N LYS A 5 -0.66 -0.44 -15.36
CA LYS A 5 -0.14 -1.66 -14.73
C LYS A 5 1.13 -1.38 -13.92
N LYS A 6 2.01 -0.50 -14.40
CA LYS A 6 3.21 -0.08 -13.63
C LYS A 6 2.82 0.67 -12.36
N ILE A 7 1.91 1.64 -12.46
CA ILE A 7 1.42 2.43 -11.32
C ILE A 7 0.70 1.51 -10.32
N GLY A 8 -0.17 0.62 -10.80
CA GLY A 8 -0.89 -0.33 -9.93
C GLY A 8 0.03 -1.28 -9.16
N ILE A 9 1.10 -1.79 -9.81
CA ILE A 9 2.13 -2.56 -9.10
C ILE A 9 2.84 -1.71 -8.04
N GLY A 10 3.15 -0.46 -8.34
CA GLY A 10 3.73 0.48 -7.37
C GLY A 10 2.85 0.63 -6.12
N PHE A 11 1.54 0.80 -6.30
CA PHE A 11 0.57 0.89 -5.20
C PHE A 11 0.49 -0.38 -4.35
N ILE A 12 0.58 -1.56 -4.99
CA ILE A 12 0.61 -2.86 -4.28
C ILE A 12 1.88 -3.00 -3.45
N ILE A 13 3.05 -2.72 -4.05
CA ILE A 13 4.34 -2.78 -3.35
C ILE A 13 4.35 -1.81 -2.16
N ASN A 14 3.87 -0.58 -2.37
CA ASN A 14 3.76 0.42 -1.31
C ASN A 14 2.84 -0.05 -0.17
N GLY A 15 1.70 -0.67 -0.50
CA GLY A 15 0.79 -1.26 0.47
C GLY A 15 1.44 -2.38 1.29
N ILE A 16 2.22 -3.26 0.65
CA ILE A 16 2.95 -4.33 1.34
C ILE A 16 4.01 -3.75 2.29
N ILE A 17 4.75 -2.73 1.86
CA ILE A 17 5.74 -2.05 2.72
C ILE A 17 5.06 -1.43 3.94
N MET A 18 3.93 -0.74 3.75
CA MET A 18 3.15 -0.16 4.85
C MET A 18 2.67 -1.25 5.83
N PHE A 19 2.18 -2.38 5.32
CA PHE A 19 1.79 -3.52 6.15
C PHE A 19 2.95 -4.05 7.02
N LEU A 20 4.14 -4.21 6.42
CA LEU A 20 5.33 -4.68 7.14
C LEU A 20 5.78 -3.69 8.21
N ILE A 21 5.80 -2.38 7.90
CA ILE A 21 6.15 -1.32 8.85
C ILE A 21 5.18 -1.34 10.03
N THR A 22 3.89 -1.40 9.76
CA THR A 22 2.88 -1.48 10.81
C THR A 22 3.06 -2.73 11.66
N GLY A 23 3.23 -3.91 11.05
CA GLY A 23 3.46 -5.16 11.80
C GLY A 23 4.70 -5.11 12.69
N ALA A 24 5.80 -4.51 12.20
CA ALA A 24 7.01 -4.29 12.97
C ALA A 24 6.78 -3.33 14.15
N LEU A 25 6.06 -2.23 13.94
CA LEU A 25 5.77 -1.24 14.98
C LEU A 25 4.79 -1.76 16.04
N PHE A 26 3.81 -2.58 15.65
CA PHE A 26 2.91 -3.25 16.60
C PHE A 26 3.64 -4.24 17.50
N SER A 27 4.70 -4.89 16.98
CA SER A 27 5.49 -5.87 17.73
C SER A 27 6.58 -5.24 18.59
N TYR A 28 6.87 -3.95 18.40
CA TYR A 28 7.92 -3.25 19.11
C TYR A 28 7.45 -2.81 20.50
N MET A 29 8.05 -3.40 21.54
CA MET A 29 7.70 -3.12 22.95
C MET A 29 8.53 -1.98 23.58
N GLY A 30 9.43 -1.36 22.83
CA GLY A 30 10.26 -0.25 23.31
C GLY A 30 9.59 1.12 23.17
N THR A 31 10.24 2.15 23.69
CA THR A 31 9.78 3.54 23.53
C THR A 31 9.97 3.99 22.09
N LEU A 32 8.88 4.25 21.38
CA LEU A 32 8.90 4.81 20.03
C LEU A 32 8.91 6.33 20.07
N ASN A 33 9.68 6.92 19.15
CA ASN A 33 9.57 8.35 18.88
C ASN A 33 8.14 8.67 18.39
N PRO A 34 7.49 9.74 18.89
CA PRO A 34 6.14 10.14 18.47
C PRO A 34 5.95 10.19 16.94
N LEU A 35 6.97 10.63 16.19
CA LEU A 35 6.91 10.69 14.73
C LEU A 35 6.80 9.30 14.09
N ILE A 36 7.59 8.33 14.59
CA ILE A 36 7.59 6.96 14.08
C ILE A 36 6.24 6.29 14.39
N LYS A 37 5.69 6.55 15.57
CA LYS A 37 4.36 6.07 15.96
C LYS A 37 3.27 6.60 15.01
N LEU A 38 3.28 7.90 14.71
CA LEU A 38 2.35 8.52 13.76
C LEU A 38 2.46 7.89 12.36
N ILE A 39 3.68 7.65 11.88
CA ILE A 39 3.91 6.97 10.58
C ILE A 39 3.32 5.55 10.59
N GLY A 40 3.47 4.82 11.70
CA GLY A 40 2.89 3.49 11.87
C GLY A 40 1.36 3.47 11.83
N GLU A 41 0.72 4.43 12.50
CA GLU A 41 -0.73 4.60 12.51
C GLU A 41 -1.27 4.95 11.11
N ILE A 42 -0.63 5.88 10.42
CA ILE A 42 -0.99 6.23 9.03
C ILE A 42 -0.81 5.02 8.11
N SER A 43 0.31 4.28 8.27
CA SER A 43 0.58 3.07 7.48
C SER A 43 -0.49 2.00 7.72
N PHE A 44 -0.99 1.86 8.95
CA PHE A 44 -2.05 0.90 9.30
C PHE A 44 -3.40 1.25 8.66
N ILE A 45 -3.71 2.53 8.51
CA ILE A 45 -4.95 2.98 7.87
C ILE A 45 -4.84 2.87 6.34
N CYS A 46 -3.68 3.18 5.78
CA CYS A 46 -3.49 3.35 4.34
C CYS A 46 -3.08 2.07 3.58
N TRP A 47 -2.59 1.02 4.25
CA TRP A 47 -2.09 -0.17 3.54
C TRP A 47 -3.18 -0.90 2.73
N VAL A 48 -4.35 -1.17 3.32
CA VAL A 48 -5.46 -1.87 2.62
C VAL A 48 -5.97 -1.06 1.44
N PRO A 49 -6.33 0.24 1.60
CA PRO A 49 -6.77 1.07 0.46
C PRO A 49 -5.73 1.14 -0.67
N SER A 50 -4.44 1.22 -0.34
CA SER A 50 -3.36 1.26 -1.33
C SER A 50 -3.31 -0.01 -2.18
N ILE A 51 -3.44 -1.19 -1.56
CA ILE A 51 -3.47 -2.47 -2.30
C ILE A 51 -4.73 -2.56 -3.18
N ILE A 52 -5.90 -2.19 -2.65
CA ILE A 52 -7.16 -2.20 -3.41
C ILE A 52 -7.05 -1.30 -4.63
N LEU A 53 -6.55 -0.06 -4.46
CA LEU A 53 -6.36 0.88 -5.57
C LEU A 53 -5.42 0.29 -6.64
N GLY A 54 -4.33 -0.34 -6.22
CA GLY A 54 -3.37 -0.96 -7.15
C GLY A 54 -3.98 -2.11 -7.96
N ILE A 55 -4.79 -2.97 -7.32
CA ILE A 55 -5.53 -4.05 -8.00
C ILE A 55 -6.53 -3.46 -9.01
N PHE A 56 -7.29 -2.45 -8.61
CA PHE A 56 -8.29 -1.80 -9.46
C PHE A 56 -7.66 -1.17 -10.71
N MET A 57 -6.52 -0.49 -10.57
CA MET A 57 -5.77 0.08 -11.71
C MET A 57 -5.28 -0.99 -12.69
N ILE A 58 -4.90 -2.17 -12.20
CA ILE A 58 -4.50 -3.29 -13.06
C ILE A 58 -5.70 -3.86 -13.83
N GLN A 59 -6.86 -3.93 -13.20
CA GLN A 59 -8.09 -4.47 -13.79
C GLN A 59 -8.75 -3.51 -14.79
N ILE A 60 -8.74 -2.19 -14.55
CA ILE A 60 -9.32 -1.18 -15.45
C ILE A 60 -8.84 -1.34 -16.90
N LYS A 61 -7.54 -1.59 -17.11
CA LYS A 61 -7.00 -1.72 -18.46
C LYS A 61 -7.58 -2.90 -19.23
N ASN A 62 -7.92 -4.01 -18.56
CA ASN A 62 -8.42 -5.19 -19.27
C ASN A 62 -9.78 -4.92 -19.92
N ASN A 63 -10.60 -4.02 -19.36
CA ASN A 63 -11.93 -3.68 -19.89
C ASN A 63 -11.90 -2.61 -20.99
N THR A 64 -10.83 -1.81 -21.10
CA THR A 64 -10.72 -0.75 -22.13
C THR A 64 -10.21 -1.27 -23.48
N SER A 65 -9.56 -2.44 -23.51
CA SER A 65 -9.07 -3.06 -24.75
C SER A 65 -10.05 -4.02 -25.42
N SER A 66 -11.27 -4.14 -24.90
CA SER A 66 -12.34 -5.01 -25.41
C SER A 66 -13.50 -4.24 -26.07
N HIS A 67 -13.32 -2.95 -26.36
CA HIS A 67 -14.24 -2.12 -27.15
C HIS A 67 -13.53 -1.57 -28.37
#